data_AF-A0A973H2Z7-F1
#
_entry.id   AF-A0A973H2Z7-F1
#
_cell.length_a   1.000
_cell.length_b   1.000
_cell.length_c   1.000
_cell.angle_alpha   90.00
_cell.angle_beta   90.00
_cell.angle_gamma   90.00
#
_symmetry.space_group_name_H-M   'P 1'
#
loop_
_entity.id
_entity.type
_entity.pdbx_description
1 polymer ?
#
loop_
_entity_poly.entity_id
_entity_poly.type
_entity_poly.pdbx_seq_one_letter_code
_entity_poly.pdbx_strand_id
1 'polypeptide(L)' 'MSSTTNSPTHHTSTIGSIGTPSRRNTELALLVFAVVIPVFAYANVGLAINDELPAGLLGYGL' A
#
# COMPACT_ATOMS: atom_id res chain seq x y z
N MET A 1 -48.12 8.55 -48.78
CA MET A 1 -47.03 9.29 -48.11
C MET A 1 -46.51 8.40 -46.99
N SER A 2 -45.38 7.73 -47.20
CA SER A 2 -44.83 6.77 -46.23
C SER A 2 -43.85 7.50 -45.30
N SER A 3 -44.25 7.67 -44.05
CA SER A 3 -43.43 8.34 -43.03
C SER A 3 -42.40 7.38 -42.47
N THR A 4 -41.16 7.43 -42.99
CA THR A 4 -40.04 6.67 -42.42
C THR A 4 -39.68 7.27 -41.05
N THR A 5 -39.98 6.55 -39.97
CA THR A 5 -39.64 6.98 -38.60
C THR A 5 -38.19 6.60 -38.32
N ASN A 6 -37.28 7.59 -38.29
CA ASN A 6 -35.92 7.40 -37.80
C ASN A 6 -35.92 7.33 -36.27
N SER A 7 -35.77 6.13 -35.71
CA SER A 7 -35.61 5.95 -34.25
C SER A 7 -34.17 6.29 -33.84
N PRO A 8 -33.95 7.23 -32.90
CA PRO A 8 -32.61 7.53 -32.39
C PRO A 8 -32.09 6.37 -31.53
N THR A 9 -30.92 5.83 -31.85
CA THR A 9 -30.25 4.80 -31.06
C THR A 9 -29.54 5.44 -29.86
N HIS A 10 -30.07 5.23 -28.66
CA HIS A 10 -29.41 5.63 -27.41
C HIS A 10 -28.28 4.66 -27.08
N HIS A 11 -27.03 5.11 -27.19
CA HIS A 11 -25.86 4.33 -26.78
C HIS A 11 -25.60 4.57 -25.28
N THR A 12 -25.96 3.59 -24.45
CA THR A 12 -25.59 3.59 -23.02
C THR A 12 -24.26 2.87 -22.87
N SER A 13 -23.20 3.63 -22.65
CA SER A 13 -21.89 3.08 -22.33
C SER A 13 -21.76 2.96 -20.82
N THR A 14 -21.77 1.74 -20.30
CA THR A 14 -21.46 1.49 -18.89
C THR A 14 -19.95 1.59 -18.70
N ILE A 15 -19.50 2.64 -18.00
CA ILE A 15 -18.13 2.70 -17.50
C ILE A 15 -18.08 1.87 -16.23
N GLY A 16 -17.59 0.63 -16.34
CA GLY A 16 -17.36 -0.22 -15.18
C GLY A 16 -16.39 0.45 -14.22
N SER A 17 -16.68 0.44 -12.92
CA SER A 17 -15.66 0.80 -11.93
C SER A 17 -14.54 -0.22 -12.01
N ILE A 18 -13.41 0.15 -12.59
CA ILE A 18 -12.19 -0.63 -12.46
C ILE A 18 -11.82 -0.54 -10.98
N GLY A 19 -12.06 -1.64 -10.26
CA GLY A 19 -11.68 -1.76 -8.86
C GLY A 19 -10.21 -1.37 -8.74
N THR A 20 -9.92 -0.41 -7.86
CA THR A 20 -8.53 0.00 -7.66
C THR A 20 -7.71 -1.23 -7.25
N PRO A 21 -6.53 -1.46 -7.85
CA PRO A 21 -5.70 -2.61 -7.50
C PRO A 21 -5.51 -2.71 -5.99
N SER A 22 -5.57 -3.93 -5.45
CA SER A 22 -5.37 -4.18 -4.02
C SER A 22 -4.00 -3.64 -3.59
N ARG A 23 -4.01 -2.62 -2.74
CA ARG A 23 -2.81 -1.95 -2.19
C ARG A 23 -2.49 -2.37 -0.76
N ARG A 24 -3.26 -3.31 -0.19
CA ARG A 24 -3.04 -3.82 1.17
C ARG A 24 -1.63 -4.37 1.39
N ASN A 25 -1.07 -5.07 0.40
CA ASN A 25 0.30 -5.58 0.49
C ASN A 25 1.32 -4.44 0.50
N THR A 26 1.05 -3.37 -0.26
CA THR A 26 1.87 -2.17 -0.27
C THR A 26 1.76 -1.41 1.05
N GLU A 27 0.54 -1.28 1.60
CA GLU A 27 0.30 -0.68 2.92
C GLU A 27 1.04 -1.45 4.02
N LEU A 28 0.98 -2.80 3.99
CA LEU A 28 1.74 -3.66 4.89
C LEU A 28 3.26 -3.47 4.71
N ALA A 29 3.75 -3.48 3.48
CA ALA A 29 5.18 -3.32 3.20
C ALA A 29 5.71 -1.97 3.70
N LEU A 30 4.94 -0.90 3.51
CA LEU A 30 5.29 0.43 4.02
C LEU A 30 5.28 0.48 5.55
N LEU A 31 4.34 -0.22 6.19
CA LEU A 31 4.29 -0.32 7.65
C LEU A 31 5.50 -1.08 8.19
N VAL A 32 5.81 -2.26 7.64
CA VAL A 32 7.00 -3.04 8.03
C VAL A 32 8.26 -2.21 7.82
N PHE A 33 8.41 -1.57 6.66
CA PHE A 33 9.53 -0.69 6.37
C PHE A 33 9.68 0.45 7.39
N ALA A 34 8.56 1.08 7.76
CA ALA A 34 8.54 2.16 8.75
C ALA A 34 9.01 1.69 10.14
N VAL A 35 8.77 0.42 10.52
CA VAL A 35 9.25 -0.16 11.79
C VAL A 35 10.72 -0.57 11.71
N VAL A 36 11.17 -1.08 10.56
CA VAL A 36 12.55 -1.51 10.35
C VAL A 36 13.55 -0.35 10.53
N ILE A 37 13.23 0.86 10.03
CA ILE A 37 14.11 2.03 10.12
C ILE A 37 14.55 2.35 11.58
N PRO A 38 13.63 2.62 12.53
CA PRO A 38 14.00 2.93 13.91
C PRO A 38 14.65 1.74 14.64
N VAL A 39 14.28 0.49 14.34
CA VAL A 39 14.93 -0.69 14.93
C VAL A 39 16.40 -0.76 14.51
N PHE A 40 16.70 -0.57 13.22
CA PHE A 40 18.08 -0.50 12.74
C PHE A 40 18.84 0.69 13.33
N ALA A 41 18.19 1.85 13.49
CA ALA A 41 18.83 2.98 14.14
C ALA A 41 19.20 2.67 15.61
N TYR A 42 18.29 2.06 16.36
CA TYR A 42 18.52 1.68 17.75
C TYR A 42 19.66 0.64 17.89
N ALA A 43 19.71 -0.36 17.01
CA ALA A 43 20.82 -1.32 16.92
C ALA A 43 22.16 -0.60 16.71
N ASN A 44 22.22 0.28 15.70
CA ASN A 44 23.46 0.98 15.34
C ASN A 44 23.94 1.91 16.46
N VAL A 45 23.03 2.60 17.15
CA VAL A 45 23.39 3.44 18.30
C VAL A 45 23.94 2.61 19.45
N GLY A 46 23.34 1.46 19.75
CA GLY A 46 23.84 0.54 20.77
C GLY A 46 25.25 0.04 20.46
N LEU A 47 25.46 -0.42 19.22
CA LEU A 47 26.77 -0.86 18.76
C LEU A 47 27.80 0.26 18.78
N ALA A 48 27.43 1.48 18.38
CA ALA A 48 28.37 2.61 18.33
C ALA A 48 28.78 3.12 19.72
N ILE A 49 27.93 2.97 20.74
CA ILE A 49 28.19 3.50 22.09
C ILE A 49 28.72 2.43 23.03
N ASN A 50 28.18 1.21 22.96
CA ASN A 50 28.41 0.14 23.93
C ASN A 50 29.02 -1.13 23.31
N ASP A 51 29.33 -1.13 22.00
CA ASP A 51 29.82 -2.31 21.26
C ASP A 51 28.90 -3.55 21.33
N GLU A 52 27.64 -3.37 21.70
CA GLU A 52 26.66 -4.44 21.88
C GLU A 52 25.27 -4.05 21.35
N LEU A 53 24.48 -5.04 20.94
CA LEU A 53 23.08 -4.83 20.57
C LEU A 53 22.24 -4.51 21.82
N PRO A 54 21.42 -3.44 21.82
CA PRO A 54 20.63 -3.08 22.99
C PRO A 54 19.69 -4.20 23.45
N ALA A 55 19.60 -4.41 24.76
CA ALA A 55 18.67 -5.36 25.36
C ALA A 55 17.23 -5.05 24.93
N GLY A 56 16.48 -6.10 24.57
CA GLY A 56 15.09 -5.98 24.12
C GLY A 56 14.90 -5.73 22.62
N LEU A 57 15.98 -5.55 21.83
CA LEU A 57 15.86 -5.35 20.38
C LEU A 57 15.12 -6.50 19.67
N LEU A 58 15.41 -7.74 20.07
CA LEU A 58 14.72 -8.93 19.56
C LEU A 58 13.29 -9.08 20.11
N GLY A 59 12.99 -8.49 21.26
CA GLY A 59 11.69 -8.61 21.94
C GLY A 59 10.66 -7.56 21.54
N TYR A 60 11.10 -6.36 21.15
CA TYR A 60 10.23 -5.29 20.65
C TYR A 60 10.15 -5.24 19.11
N GLY A 61 11.08 -5.89 18.41
CA GLY A 61 11.15 -5.91 16.96
C GLY A 61 10.31 -7.00 16.26
N LEU A 62 9.65 -7.87 17.03
CA LEU A 62 8.87 -9.02 16.57
C LEU A 62 7.44 -8.99 17.13
#